data_AF-A0A7S3XGK3-F1
#
_entry.id   AF-A0A7S3XGK3-F1
#
_cell.length_a   1.000
_cell.length_b   1.000
_cell.length_c   1.000
_cell.angle_alpha   90.00
_cell.angle_beta   90.00
_cell.angle_gamma   90.00
#
_symmetry.space_group_name_H-M   'P 1'
#
loop_
_entity.id
_entity.type
_entity.pdbx_description
1 polymer ?
#
loop_
_entity_poly.entity_id
_entity_poly.type
_entity_poly.pdbx_seq_one_letter_code
_entity_poly.pdbx_strand_id
1 'polypeptide(L)'
;MSAKTNAAEDRLTFFVEWFDAQADLIRRYQLTYFDRDNTLEMYDCKNRRPFLKRTEYPSIRQQDLYVGSIVTVYSRQLKIAEYGDVRTRRVCEAQRSRTLGLVKPASYDHIGVILQRVLATGLTVGNMQLVKLTQGQAAEFYAEHKGKPFFEELVGMMSSDVVLAMELVGDMAISKWRDLMGPTNPNQARGEAPSSLRAQFGKDACFYN
;
A
#
# COMPACT_ATOMS: atom_id res chain seq x y z
N MET A 1 6.70 -45.57 17.00
CA MET A 1 5.81 -44.39 17.04
C MET A 1 6.55 -43.26 16.34
N SER A 2 6.39 -43.16 15.01
CA SER A 2 7.18 -42.25 14.19
C SER A 2 6.78 -40.80 14.45
N ALA A 3 7.76 -40.02 14.89
CA ALA A 3 7.77 -38.58 14.72
C ALA A 3 7.54 -38.27 13.24
N LYS A 4 6.33 -37.81 12.90
CA LYS A 4 6.07 -37.22 11.59
C LYS A 4 6.78 -35.88 11.57
N THR A 5 7.95 -35.88 10.96
CA THR A 5 8.60 -34.69 10.40
C THR A 5 7.60 -34.04 9.45
N ASN A 6 6.82 -33.08 9.93
CA ASN A 6 5.81 -32.41 9.13
C ASN A 6 6.53 -31.54 8.10
N ALA A 7 6.34 -31.86 6.83
CA ALA A 7 6.78 -31.03 5.71
C ALA A 7 6.39 -29.58 5.98
N ALA A 8 7.30 -28.65 5.69
CA ALA A 8 7.09 -27.23 5.87
C ALA A 8 5.85 -26.79 5.06
N GLU A 9 4.69 -26.75 5.71
CA GLU A 9 3.45 -26.24 5.13
C GLU A 9 3.72 -24.81 4.64
N ASP A 10 3.25 -24.51 3.43
CA ASP A 10 3.29 -23.16 2.85
C ASP A 10 2.31 -22.27 3.63
N ARG A 11 2.80 -21.83 4.80
CA ARG A 11 2.08 -21.00 5.75
C ARG A 11 2.82 -19.68 5.94
N LEU A 12 2.05 -18.64 6.20
CA LEU A 12 2.52 -17.31 6.52
C LEU A 12 2.06 -16.96 7.94
N THR A 13 3.00 -16.58 8.79
CA THR A 13 2.74 -16.27 10.19
C THR A 13 2.90 -14.78 10.44
N PHE A 14 1.96 -14.17 11.14
CA PHE A 14 1.96 -12.75 11.48
C PHE A 14 1.58 -12.54 12.94
N PHE A 15 2.15 -11.52 13.58
CA PHE A 15 1.56 -11.00 14.80
C PHE A 15 0.58 -9.90 14.46
N VAL A 16 -0.63 -10.04 14.98
CA VAL A 16 -1.74 -9.11 14.75
C VAL A 16 -2.20 -8.50 16.07
N GLU A 17 -2.58 -7.24 15.99
CA GLU A 17 -3.09 -6.45 17.11
C GLU A 17 -4.56 -6.13 16.90
N TRP A 18 -5.33 -6.30 17.97
CA TRP A 18 -6.75 -5.98 18.01
C TRP A 18 -7.02 -5.10 19.23
N PHE A 19 -7.65 -3.96 19.02
CA PHE A 19 -8.13 -3.12 20.11
C PHE A 19 -9.47 -3.64 20.63
N ASP A 20 -9.48 -4.15 21.86
CA ASP A 20 -10.67 -4.58 22.58
C ASP A 20 -11.28 -3.38 23.31
N ALA A 21 -12.30 -2.79 22.71
CA ALA A 21 -12.96 -1.59 23.24
C ALA A 21 -13.65 -1.81 24.59
N GLN A 22 -14.06 -3.04 24.93
CA GLN A 22 -14.71 -3.32 26.22
C GLN A 22 -13.69 -3.41 27.35
N ALA A 23 -12.51 -3.94 27.06
CA ALA A 23 -11.43 -4.08 28.04
C ALA A 23 -10.46 -2.89 28.05
N ASP A 24 -10.58 -1.97 27.09
CA ASP A 24 -9.63 -0.88 26.82
C ASP A 24 -8.18 -1.37 26.69
N LEU A 25 -8.00 -2.48 25.95
CA LEU A 25 -6.71 -3.16 25.83
C LEU A 25 -6.41 -3.57 24.39
N ILE A 26 -5.15 -3.39 23.99
CA ILE A 26 -4.63 -3.99 22.77
C ILE A 26 -4.28 -5.44 23.06
N ARG A 27 -4.95 -6.36 22.36
CA ARG A 27 -4.67 -7.79 22.40
C ARG A 27 -3.81 -8.15 21.21
N ARG A 28 -2.81 -9.01 21.44
CA ARG A 28 -1.89 -9.48 20.42
C ARG A 28 -2.09 -10.98 20.20
N TYR A 29 -2.25 -11.36 18.95
CA TYR A 29 -2.43 -12.75 18.51
C TYR A 29 -1.40 -13.10 17.46
N GLN A 30 -1.08 -14.38 17.34
CA GLN A 30 -0.39 -14.91 16.17
C GLN A 30 -1.45 -15.41 15.18
N LEU A 31 -1.50 -14.82 14.00
CA LEU A 31 -2.31 -15.27 12.88
C LEU A 31 -1.44 -16.13 11.96
N THR A 32 -1.91 -17.33 11.65
CA THR A 32 -1.26 -18.20 10.67
C THR A 32 -2.22 -18.40 9.50
N TYR A 33 -1.76 -18.06 8.29
CA TYR A 33 -2.49 -18.24 7.04
C TYR A 33 -1.88 -19.41 6.27
N PHE A 34 -2.72 -20.30 5.76
CA PHE A 34 -2.32 -21.46 4.98
C PHE A 34 -2.71 -21.26 3.52
N ASP A 35 -1.72 -21.11 2.66
CA ASP A 35 -1.92 -20.72 1.26
C ASP A 35 -2.60 -21.84 0.43
N ARG A 36 -2.32 -23.10 0.78
CA ARG A 36 -2.83 -24.27 0.04
C ARG A 36 -4.34 -24.41 0.04
N ASP A 37 -4.99 -24.01 1.13
CA ASP A 37 -6.43 -24.18 1.31
C ASP A 37 -7.14 -22.88 1.73
N ASN A 38 -6.46 -21.73 1.68
CA ASN A 38 -7.01 -20.42 2.03
C ASN A 38 -7.67 -20.40 3.43
N THR A 39 -7.08 -21.14 4.36
CA THR A 39 -7.54 -21.17 5.75
C THR A 39 -6.66 -20.30 6.64
N LEU A 40 -7.22 -19.87 7.76
CA LEU A 40 -6.48 -19.15 8.79
C LEU A 40 -6.78 -19.71 10.18
N GLU A 41 -5.82 -19.54 11.08
CA GLU A 41 -5.99 -19.78 12.51
C GLU A 41 -5.39 -18.63 13.32
N MET A 42 -5.82 -18.50 14.57
CA MET A 42 -5.26 -17.50 15.50
C MET A 42 -4.94 -18.13 16.84
N TYR A 43 -3.78 -17.78 17.37
CA TYR A 43 -3.29 -18.22 18.67
C TYR A 43 -3.11 -17.04 19.63
N ASP A 44 -3.64 -17.16 20.85
CA ASP A 44 -3.44 -16.19 21.91
C ASP A 44 -2.07 -16.41 22.56
N CYS A 45 -1.11 -15.55 22.19
CA CYS A 45 0.27 -15.63 22.66
C CYS A 45 0.38 -15.43 24.18
N LYS A 46 -0.49 -14.60 24.77
CA LYS A 46 -0.45 -14.26 26.20
C LYS A 46 -0.94 -15.42 27.04
N ASN A 47 -2.08 -16.00 26.67
CA ASN A 47 -2.72 -17.07 27.44
C ASN A 47 -2.33 -18.48 26.96
N ARG A 48 -1.48 -18.58 25.92
CA ARG A 48 -0.99 -19.83 25.34
C ARG A 48 -2.12 -20.80 24.99
N ARG A 49 -3.13 -20.31 24.27
CA ARG A 49 -4.29 -21.10 23.85
C ARG A 49 -4.73 -20.74 22.43
N PRO A 50 -5.37 -21.67 21.69
CA PRO A 50 -6.05 -21.32 20.45
C PRO A 50 -7.11 -20.25 20.70
N PHE A 51 -7.09 -19.20 19.90
CA PHE A 51 -8.15 -18.17 19.88
C PHE A 51 -9.18 -18.49 18.80
N LEU A 52 -8.71 -18.82 17.60
CA LEU A 52 -9.52 -19.28 16.48
C LEU A 52 -8.88 -20.54 15.90
N LYS A 53 -9.63 -21.63 15.83
CA LYS A 53 -9.18 -22.85 15.15
C LYS A 53 -9.16 -22.63 13.64
N ARG A 54 -8.30 -23.40 12.94
CA ARG A 54 -8.19 -23.39 11.49
C ARG A 54 -9.57 -23.42 10.82
N THR A 55 -9.89 -22.36 10.09
CA THR A 55 -11.16 -22.18 9.41
C THR A 55 -10.93 -21.52 8.06
N GLU A 56 -11.80 -21.82 7.10
CA GLU A 56 -11.82 -21.11 5.83
C GLU A 56 -12.26 -19.66 6.04
N TYR A 57 -11.61 -18.74 5.33
CA TYR A 57 -11.98 -17.34 5.37
C TYR A 57 -11.79 -16.67 4.00
N PRO A 58 -12.73 -16.88 3.05
CA PRO A 58 -12.56 -16.51 1.64
C PRO A 58 -12.36 -15.02 1.37
N SER A 59 -12.72 -14.15 2.32
CA SER A 59 -12.57 -12.71 2.20
C SER A 59 -11.15 -12.21 2.47
N ILE A 60 -10.24 -13.06 2.95
CA ILE A 60 -8.82 -12.73 3.14
C ILE A 60 -7.99 -13.57 2.17
N ARG A 61 -7.21 -12.88 1.35
CA ARG A 61 -6.26 -13.49 0.42
C ARG A 61 -4.84 -13.23 0.90
N GLN A 62 -3.87 -14.01 0.42
CA GLN A 62 -2.45 -13.77 0.67
C GLN A 62 -2.03 -12.32 0.38
N GLN A 63 -2.60 -11.71 -0.67
CA GLN A 63 -2.37 -10.32 -1.04
C GLN A 63 -2.89 -9.27 -0.03
N ASP A 64 -3.68 -9.65 0.95
CA ASP A 64 -4.16 -8.72 1.97
C ASP A 64 -3.26 -8.76 3.22
N LEU A 65 -2.33 -9.72 3.27
CA LEU A 65 -1.49 -10.03 4.42
C LEU A 65 -0.09 -9.40 4.28
N TYR A 66 0.06 -8.19 4.82
CA TYR A 66 1.35 -7.49 4.88
C TYR A 66 1.40 -6.60 6.13
N VAL A 67 2.60 -6.33 6.64
CA VAL A 67 2.77 -5.47 7.83
C VAL A 67 2.12 -4.11 7.61
N GLY A 68 1.29 -3.67 8.56
CA GLY A 68 0.53 -2.43 8.50
C GLY A 68 -0.86 -2.56 7.86
N SER A 69 -1.18 -3.67 7.17
CA SER A 69 -2.54 -3.91 6.68
C SER A 69 -3.51 -4.21 7.82
N ILE A 70 -4.80 -3.96 7.58
CA ILE A 70 -5.86 -4.29 8.52
C ILE A 70 -6.77 -5.31 7.85
N VAL A 71 -6.91 -6.49 8.47
CA VAL A 71 -7.77 -7.56 7.99
C VAL A 71 -8.91 -7.78 8.97
N THR A 72 -10.10 -8.11 8.47
CA THR A 72 -11.28 -8.31 9.31
C THR A 72 -11.58 -9.79 9.48
N VAL A 73 -11.47 -10.31 10.72
CA VAL A 73 -11.77 -11.70 11.06
C VAL A 73 -12.87 -11.74 12.13
N TYR A 74 -14.03 -12.33 11.83
CA TYR A 74 -15.20 -12.37 12.74
C TYR A 74 -15.52 -11.02 13.41
N SER A 75 -15.69 -9.98 12.58
CA SER A 75 -16.00 -8.61 12.99
C SER A 75 -14.91 -7.93 13.85
N ARG A 76 -13.68 -8.45 13.87
CA ARG A 76 -12.52 -7.81 14.51
C ARG A 76 -11.59 -7.29 13.43
N GLN A 77 -11.29 -6.00 13.50
CA GLN A 77 -10.25 -5.38 12.69
C GLN A 77 -8.89 -5.67 13.32
N LEU A 78 -8.14 -6.56 12.68
CA LEU A 78 -6.83 -7.02 13.12
C LEU A 78 -5.77 -6.27 12.31
N LYS A 79 -4.97 -5.45 12.97
CA LYS A 79 -3.82 -4.81 12.36
C LYS A 79 -2.65 -5.78 12.33
N ILE A 80 -2.08 -6.04 11.17
CA ILE A 80 -0.86 -6.84 11.05
C ILE A 80 0.32 -5.99 11.55
N ALA A 81 0.85 -6.30 12.72
CA ALA A 81 1.88 -5.50 13.36
C ALA A 81 3.29 -5.89 12.88
N GLU A 82 3.56 -7.19 12.73
CA GLU A 82 4.88 -7.69 12.36
C GLU A 82 4.80 -9.13 11.82
N TYR A 83 5.88 -9.59 11.19
CA TYR A 83 6.00 -10.98 10.74
C TYR A 83 6.26 -11.92 11.92
N GLY A 84 5.60 -13.08 11.93
CA GLY A 84 5.75 -14.10 12.96
C GLY A 84 7.00 -14.95 12.80
N ASP A 85 7.60 -14.99 11.59
CA ASP A 85 8.84 -15.70 11.32
C ASP A 85 9.64 -15.11 10.15
N VAL A 86 10.92 -15.49 10.07
CA VAL A 86 11.87 -15.00 9.04
C VAL A 86 11.48 -15.45 7.63
N ARG A 87 10.83 -16.62 7.49
CA ARG A 87 10.39 -17.13 6.18
C ARG A 87 9.28 -16.25 5.61
N THR A 88 8.25 -15.98 6.40
CA THR A 88 7.12 -15.13 6.05
C THR A 88 7.61 -13.74 5.68
N ARG A 89 8.52 -13.18 6.47
CA ARG A 89 9.18 -11.91 6.15
C ARG A 89 9.81 -11.94 4.76
N ARG A 90 10.64 -12.93 4.46
CA ARG A 90 11.33 -13.05 3.15
C ARG A 90 10.33 -13.18 2.00
N VAL A 91 9.30 -14.01 2.14
CA VAL A 91 8.29 -14.21 1.10
C VAL A 91 7.51 -12.91 0.84
N CYS A 92 7.02 -12.27 1.89
CA CYS A 92 6.24 -11.04 1.78
C CYS A 92 7.09 -9.84 1.29
N GLU A 93 8.30 -9.66 1.81
CA GLU A 93 9.19 -8.56 1.41
C GLU A 93 9.76 -8.74 0.00
N ALA A 94 10.03 -9.98 -0.44
CA ALA A 94 10.47 -10.23 -1.81
C ALA A 94 9.36 -9.95 -2.83
N GLN A 95 8.10 -10.19 -2.46
CA GLN A 95 6.97 -10.00 -3.35
C GLN A 95 6.48 -8.55 -3.34
N ARG A 96 6.49 -7.86 -2.19
CA ARG A 96 5.79 -6.57 -2.03
C ARG A 96 6.71 -5.37 -1.87
N SER A 97 6.56 -4.43 -2.79
CA SER A 97 7.14 -3.10 -2.72
C SER A 97 6.08 -2.04 -2.45
N ARG A 98 6.52 -0.88 -1.95
CA ARG A 98 5.66 0.28 -1.66
C ARG A 98 6.15 1.49 -2.42
N THR A 99 5.22 2.35 -2.82
CA THR A 99 5.55 3.64 -3.42
C THR A 99 4.52 4.69 -3.05
N LEU A 100 4.95 5.95 -3.03
CA LEU A 100 4.06 7.09 -2.85
C LEU A 100 3.54 7.54 -4.21
N GLY A 101 2.22 7.49 -4.38
CA GLY A 101 1.50 8.15 -5.48
C GLY A 101 0.99 9.51 -5.03
N LEU A 102 1.14 10.52 -5.88
CA LEU A 102 0.55 11.85 -5.69
C LEU A 102 -0.27 12.22 -6.93
N VAL A 103 -1.50 12.68 -6.74
CA VAL A 103 -2.29 13.35 -7.78
C VAL A 103 -2.24 14.85 -7.52
N LYS A 104 -1.68 15.58 -8.48
CA LYS A 104 -1.51 17.04 -8.42
C LYS A 104 -2.88 17.75 -8.42
N PRO A 105 -2.97 18.98 -7.88
CA PRO A 105 -4.22 19.76 -7.85
C PRO A 105 -4.88 19.91 -9.23
N ALA A 106 -4.10 20.11 -10.30
CA ALA A 106 -4.60 20.29 -11.66
C ALA A 106 -5.37 19.08 -12.24
N SER A 107 -5.21 17.90 -11.64
CA SER A 107 -5.84 16.64 -12.05
C SER A 107 -6.88 16.15 -11.03
N TYR A 108 -7.32 17.01 -10.11
CA TYR A 108 -8.27 16.67 -9.05
C TYR A 108 -9.59 16.07 -9.59
N ASP A 109 -10.15 16.65 -10.64
CA ASP A 109 -11.42 16.18 -11.25
C ASP A 109 -11.33 14.76 -11.84
N HIS A 110 -10.12 14.24 -12.02
CA HIS A 110 -9.87 12.92 -12.62
C HIS A 110 -9.45 11.86 -11.60
N ILE A 111 -9.47 12.17 -10.30
CA ILE A 111 -9.06 11.24 -9.23
C ILE A 111 -9.75 9.88 -9.35
N GLY A 112 -11.06 9.85 -9.59
CA GLY A 112 -11.81 8.58 -9.69
C GLY A 112 -11.28 7.66 -10.79
N VAL A 113 -11.01 8.22 -11.97
CA VAL A 113 -10.46 7.48 -13.11
C VAL A 113 -9.02 7.07 -12.86
N ILE A 114 -8.20 7.94 -12.27
CA ILE A 114 -6.81 7.62 -11.90
C ILE A 114 -6.77 6.44 -10.92
N LEU A 115 -7.61 6.47 -9.88
CA LEU A 115 -7.70 5.39 -8.90
C LEU A 115 -8.13 4.07 -9.53
N GLN A 116 -9.15 4.09 -10.38
CA GLN A 116 -9.58 2.90 -11.11
C GLN A 116 -8.42 2.29 -11.92
N ARG A 117 -7.64 3.13 -12.60
CA ARG A 117 -6.49 2.68 -13.38
C ARG A 117 -5.34 2.15 -12.53
N VAL A 118 -5.08 2.76 -11.36
CA VAL A 118 -4.11 2.25 -10.38
C VAL A 118 -4.52 0.84 -9.93
N LEU A 119 -5.78 0.64 -9.51
CA LEU A 119 -6.27 -0.66 -9.07
C LEU A 119 -6.20 -1.72 -10.18
N ALA A 120 -6.45 -1.32 -11.43
CA ALA A 120 -6.35 -2.21 -12.59
C ALA A 120 -4.92 -2.75 -12.85
N THR A 121 -3.87 -2.11 -12.31
CA THR A 121 -2.48 -2.63 -12.37
C THR A 121 -2.19 -3.76 -11.37
N GLY A 122 -3.18 -4.11 -10.54
CA GLY A 122 -3.03 -5.04 -9.43
C GLY A 122 -2.34 -4.44 -8.21
N LEU A 123 -2.19 -3.11 -8.15
CA LEU A 123 -1.75 -2.40 -6.96
C LEU A 123 -2.91 -2.19 -5.99
N THR A 124 -2.61 -2.29 -4.71
CA THR A 124 -3.55 -1.98 -3.62
C THR A 124 -3.22 -0.60 -3.06
N VAL A 125 -4.25 0.17 -2.72
CA VAL A 125 -4.06 1.42 -1.97
C VAL A 125 -4.06 1.09 -0.48
N GLY A 126 -2.88 1.17 0.16
CA GLY A 126 -2.73 0.90 1.59
C GLY A 126 -3.24 2.02 2.48
N ASN A 127 -2.96 3.27 2.08
CA ASN A 127 -3.44 4.48 2.74
C ASN A 127 -3.71 5.55 1.69
N MET A 128 -4.66 6.44 1.95
CA MET A 128 -5.01 7.53 1.06
C MET A 128 -5.46 8.74 1.87
N GLN A 129 -4.95 9.93 1.52
CA GLN A 129 -5.31 11.17 2.20
C GLN A 129 -5.35 12.33 1.22
N LEU A 130 -6.39 13.16 1.33
CA LEU A 130 -6.44 14.49 0.71
C LEU A 130 -5.73 15.48 1.65
N VAL A 131 -4.71 16.17 1.12
CA VAL A 131 -3.85 17.07 1.89
C VAL A 131 -3.75 18.41 1.18
N LYS A 132 -3.99 19.50 1.90
CA LYS A 132 -3.69 20.85 1.42
C LYS A 132 -2.34 21.28 2.00
N LEU A 133 -1.30 21.28 1.17
CA LEU A 133 0.05 21.64 1.60
C LEU A 133 0.19 23.15 1.72
N THR A 134 0.84 23.61 2.78
CA THR A 134 1.37 24.99 2.80
C THR A 134 2.59 25.09 1.89
N GLN A 135 2.97 26.30 1.47
CA GLN A 135 4.19 26.50 0.69
C GLN A 135 5.43 25.94 1.40
N GLY A 136 5.54 26.14 2.72
CA GLY A 136 6.66 25.59 3.50
C GLY A 136 6.71 24.06 3.47
N GLN A 137 5.56 23.39 3.63
CA GLN A 137 5.47 21.93 3.55
C GLN A 137 5.80 21.40 2.15
N ALA A 138 5.31 22.06 1.10
CA ALA A 138 5.62 21.69 -0.28
C ALA A 138 7.12 21.90 -0.59
N ALA A 139 7.71 22.99 -0.12
CA ALA A 139 9.14 23.27 -0.29
C ALA A 139 10.03 22.26 0.44
N GLU A 140 9.65 21.84 1.64
CA GLU A 140 10.32 20.78 2.40
C GLU A 140 10.21 19.44 1.67
N PHE A 141 9.00 19.09 1.20
CA PHE A 141 8.77 17.84 0.45
C PHE A 141 9.60 17.75 -0.84
N TYR A 142 9.80 18.88 -1.53
CA TYR A 142 10.62 18.96 -2.74
C TYR A 142 12.04 19.49 -2.52
N ALA A 143 12.58 19.43 -1.29
CA ALA A 143 13.87 20.03 -0.96
C ALA A 143 15.04 19.60 -1.87
N GLU A 144 15.01 18.38 -2.41
CA GLU A 144 15.99 17.87 -3.39
C GLU A 144 16.00 18.66 -4.73
N HIS A 145 15.01 19.50 -4.98
CA HIS A 145 14.91 20.35 -6.17
C HIS A 145 15.18 21.82 -5.86
N LYS A 146 15.53 22.16 -4.62
CA LYS A 146 15.85 23.54 -4.23
C LYS A 146 16.99 24.09 -5.09
N GLY A 147 16.79 25.31 -5.61
CA GLY A 147 17.75 25.98 -6.50
C GLY A 147 17.59 25.64 -7.98
N LYS A 148 16.67 24.73 -8.36
CA LYS A 148 16.31 24.53 -9.76
C LYS A 148 15.36 25.64 -10.24
N PRO A 149 15.42 26.06 -11.52
CA PRO A 149 14.60 27.17 -12.04
C PRO A 149 13.09 26.97 -11.86
N PHE A 150 12.62 25.71 -11.90
CA PHE A 150 11.21 25.35 -11.78
C PHE A 150 10.73 25.14 -10.33
N PHE A 151 11.61 25.28 -9.33
CA PHE A 151 11.31 24.89 -7.95
C PHE A 151 10.17 25.71 -7.34
N GLU A 152 10.25 27.05 -7.42
CA GLU A 152 9.23 27.94 -6.85
C GLU A 152 7.85 27.73 -7.49
N GLU A 153 7.82 27.51 -8.81
CA GLU A 153 6.58 27.24 -9.53
C GLU A 153 6.00 25.87 -9.15
N LEU A 154 6.85 24.84 -8.97
CA LEU A 154 6.41 23.52 -8.48
C LEU A 154 5.82 23.61 -7.07
N VAL A 155 6.48 24.34 -6.17
CA VAL A 155 5.99 24.57 -4.79
C VAL A 155 4.67 25.33 -4.82
N GLY A 156 4.57 26.38 -5.64
CA GLY A 156 3.33 27.15 -5.84
C GLY A 156 2.18 26.28 -6.34
N MET A 157 2.40 25.45 -7.35
CA MET A 157 1.39 24.51 -7.86
C MET A 157 0.97 23.50 -6.79
N MET A 158 1.92 22.90 -6.08
CA MET A 158 1.61 21.84 -5.11
C MET A 158 0.92 22.37 -3.85
N SER A 159 0.99 23.68 -3.60
CA SER A 159 0.30 24.35 -2.48
C SER A 159 -0.94 25.15 -2.91
N SER A 160 -1.26 25.20 -4.21
CA SER A 160 -2.39 25.98 -4.71
C SER A 160 -3.74 25.40 -4.29
N ASP A 161 -3.83 24.08 -4.20
CA ASP A 161 -5.03 23.38 -3.74
C ASP A 161 -4.72 21.98 -3.19
N VAL A 162 -5.76 21.19 -2.96
CA VAL A 162 -5.68 19.84 -2.40
C VAL A 162 -4.95 18.86 -3.33
N VAL A 163 -4.03 18.11 -2.74
CA VAL A 163 -3.28 16.99 -3.34
C VAL A 163 -3.84 15.69 -2.80
N LEU A 164 -4.04 14.68 -3.66
CA LEU A 164 -4.31 13.33 -3.20
C LEU A 164 -2.99 12.57 -3.02
N ALA A 165 -2.68 12.16 -1.79
CA ALA A 165 -1.57 11.27 -1.48
C ALA A 165 -2.07 9.84 -1.28
N MET A 166 -1.35 8.87 -1.84
CA MET A 166 -1.69 7.45 -1.73
C MET A 166 -0.44 6.59 -1.54
N GLU A 167 -0.50 5.68 -0.58
CA GLU A 167 0.46 4.59 -0.45
C GLU A 167 0.02 3.44 -1.36
N LEU A 168 0.81 3.16 -2.38
CA LEU A 168 0.57 2.07 -3.32
C LEU A 168 1.42 0.87 -2.94
N VAL A 169 0.77 -0.29 -2.76
CA VAL A 169 1.40 -1.52 -2.30
C VAL A 169 1.15 -2.63 -3.31
N GLY A 170 2.22 -3.35 -3.66
CA GLY A 170 2.14 -4.54 -4.48
C GLY A 170 3.46 -4.90 -5.15
N ASP A 171 3.39 -5.91 -6.01
CA ASP A 171 4.55 -6.41 -6.72
C ASP A 171 5.02 -5.39 -7.75
N MET A 172 6.30 -5.05 -7.69
CA MET A 172 6.93 -4.03 -8.54
C MET A 172 6.16 -2.69 -8.56
N ALA A 173 5.61 -2.27 -7.41
CA ALA A 173 4.79 -1.06 -7.26
C ALA A 173 5.45 0.19 -7.83
N ILE A 174 6.75 0.37 -7.61
CA ILE A 174 7.50 1.51 -8.16
C ILE A 174 7.48 1.45 -9.70
N SER A 175 7.81 0.31 -10.30
CA SER A 175 7.81 0.16 -11.77
C SER A 175 6.41 0.37 -12.33
N LYS A 176 5.43 -0.39 -11.84
CA LYS A 176 4.04 -0.30 -12.29
C LYS A 176 3.49 1.12 -12.20
N TRP A 177 3.79 1.83 -11.11
CA TRP A 177 3.38 3.22 -10.95
C TRP A 177 4.06 4.15 -11.97
N ARG A 178 5.37 3.99 -12.20
CA ARG A 178 6.11 4.78 -13.21
C ARG A 178 5.61 4.50 -14.63
N ASP A 179 5.37 3.24 -14.96
CA ASP A 179 4.86 2.81 -16.26
C ASP A 179 3.45 3.36 -16.50
N LEU A 180 2.58 3.31 -15.48
CA LEU A 180 1.24 3.88 -15.55
C LEU A 180 1.26 5.41 -15.71
N MET A 181 2.18 6.11 -15.03
CA MET A 181 2.34 7.56 -15.16
C MET A 181 2.82 7.98 -16.55
N GLY A 182 3.76 7.25 -17.14
CA GLY A 182 4.42 7.59 -18.41
C GLY A 182 5.51 8.67 -18.28
N PRO A 183 6.09 9.13 -19.40
CA PRO A 183 7.15 10.15 -19.43
C PRO A 183 6.77 11.42 -18.67
N THR A 184 7.77 12.11 -18.10
CA THR A 184 7.52 13.26 -17.22
C THR A 184 6.87 14.43 -17.96
N ASN A 185 7.29 14.70 -19.20
CA ASN A 185 6.69 15.72 -20.05
C ASN A 185 5.38 15.20 -20.69
N PRO A 186 4.21 15.84 -20.46
CA PRO A 186 2.95 15.40 -21.04
C PRO A 186 2.92 15.37 -22.58
N ASN A 187 3.63 16.27 -23.26
CA ASN A 187 3.72 16.27 -24.72
C ASN A 187 4.48 15.03 -25.22
N GLN A 188 5.60 14.71 -24.57
CA GLN A 188 6.35 13.49 -24.85
C GLN A 188 5.51 12.24 -24.54
N ALA A 189 4.82 12.25 -23.40
CA ALA A 189 3.93 11.16 -22.99
C ALA A 189 2.82 10.91 -24.03
N ARG A 190 2.23 11.97 -24.61
CA ARG A 190 1.23 11.84 -25.69
C ARG A 190 1.78 11.15 -26.94
N GLY A 191 3.06 11.30 -27.25
CA GLY A 191 3.70 10.62 -28.37
C GLY A 191 4.13 9.19 -28.06
N GLU A 192 4.82 8.98 -26.94
CA GLU A 192 5.46 7.70 -26.60
C GLU A 192 4.53 6.72 -25.87
N ALA A 193 3.64 7.21 -25.02
CA ALA A 193 2.72 6.41 -24.22
C ALA A 193 1.35 7.09 -24.13
N PRO A 194 0.55 7.14 -25.23
CA PRO A 194 -0.69 7.91 -25.30
C PRO A 194 -1.75 7.50 -24.26
N SER A 195 -1.68 6.25 -23.81
CA SER A 195 -2.54 5.70 -22.78
C SER A 195 -2.08 6.03 -21.37
N SER A 196 -0.90 6.62 -21.13
CA SER A 196 -0.40 6.94 -19.79
C SER A 196 -1.21 8.03 -19.09
N LEU A 197 -1.12 8.10 -17.75
CA LEU A 197 -1.83 9.12 -16.98
C LEU A 197 -1.37 10.54 -17.33
N ARG A 198 -0.07 10.77 -17.52
CA ARG A 198 0.46 12.09 -17.88
C ARG A 198 0.05 12.51 -19.29
N ALA A 199 -0.09 11.57 -20.23
CA ALA A 199 -0.60 11.87 -21.56
C ALA A 199 -2.06 12.34 -21.53
N GLN A 200 -2.90 11.65 -20.73
CA GLN A 200 -4.35 11.89 -20.67
C GLN A 200 -4.74 13.09 -19.80
N PHE A 201 -4.05 13.29 -18.67
CA PHE A 201 -4.47 14.26 -17.64
C PHE A 201 -3.43 15.34 -17.33
N GLY A 202 -2.24 15.26 -17.93
CA GLY A 202 -1.18 16.25 -17.77
C GLY A 202 -1.48 17.52 -18.57
N LYS A 203 -1.72 18.63 -17.85
CA LYS A 203 -2.07 19.94 -18.43
C LYS A 203 -0.87 20.84 -18.70
N ASP A 204 0.26 20.66 -17.99
CA ASP A 204 1.38 21.60 -18.06
C ASP A 204 2.68 20.97 -18.58
N ALA A 205 3.21 21.54 -19.68
CA ALA A 205 4.54 21.23 -20.20
C ALA A 205 5.64 22.16 -19.65
N CYS A 206 5.28 23.23 -18.94
CA CYS A 206 6.21 24.31 -18.55
C CYS A 206 7.33 23.89 -17.59
N PHE A 207 7.19 22.77 -16.88
CA PHE A 207 8.14 22.30 -15.87
C PHE A 207 9.28 21.42 -16.42
N TYR A 208 9.28 21.12 -17.71
CA TYR A 208 10.08 20.01 -18.27
C TYR A 208 11.08 20.42 -19.37
N ASN A 209 11.41 21.72 -19.44
CA ASN A 209 12.49 22.23 -20.29
C ASN A 209 13.77 22.46 -19.49
#